data_AF-A0AAI8AAN0-F1
#
_entry.id   AF-A0AAI8AAN0-F1
#
_cell.length_a   1.000
_cell.length_b   1.000
_cell.length_c   1.000
_cell.angle_alpha   90.00
_cell.angle_beta   90.00
_cell.angle_gamma   90.00
#
_symmetry.space_group_name_H-M   'P 1'
#
loop_
_entity.id
_entity.type
_entity.pdbx_description
1 polymer ?
#
loop_
_entity_poly.entity_id
_entity_poly.type
_entity_poly.pdbx_seq_one_letter_code
_entity_poly.pdbx_strand_id
1 'polypeptide(L)' 'MKDISSWKEKFEICVYAKKLLDKLEYLNTKVKNPVDIEEVKKGIYYARKYHGSQMR' A
#
# COMPACT_ATOMS: atom_id res chain seq x y z
N MET A 1 12.82 -0.04 -14.26
CA MET A 1 12.45 -0.20 -12.83
C MET A 1 13.21 -1.40 -12.26
N LYS A 2 14.32 -1.19 -11.53
CA LYS A 2 15.17 -2.28 -11.01
C LYS A 2 14.77 -2.81 -9.62
N ASP A 3 13.76 -2.22 -8.97
CA ASP A 3 13.33 -2.54 -7.59
C ASP A 3 11.92 -3.18 -7.52
N ILE A 4 11.46 -3.86 -8.59
CA ILE A 4 10.12 -4.46 -8.60
C ILE A 4 10.01 -5.68 -7.67
N SER A 5 11.12 -6.37 -7.38
CA SER A 5 11.10 -7.62 -6.60
C SER A 5 11.32 -7.43 -5.10
N SER A 6 11.99 -6.35 -4.66
CA SER A 6 12.39 -6.17 -3.24
C SER A 6 11.48 -5.23 -2.43
N TRP A 7 10.38 -4.73 -3.00
CA TRP A 7 9.51 -3.77 -2.31
C TRP A 7 8.92 -4.32 -1.01
N LYS A 8 8.60 -5.63 -1.00
CA LYS A 8 7.96 -6.30 0.14
C LYS A 8 8.86 -6.33 1.37
N GLU A 9 10.16 -6.57 1.18
CA GLU A 9 11.17 -6.54 2.25
C GLU A 9 11.40 -5.14 2.81
N LYS A 10 11.23 -4.11 1.96
CA LYS A 10 11.44 -2.70 2.30
C LYS A 10 10.14 -1.99 2.70
N PHE A 11 9.01 -2.71 2.78
CA PHE A 11 7.72 -2.10 3.04
C PHE A 11 7.54 -1.82 4.53
N GLU A 12 7.58 -0.53 4.87
CA GLU A 12 7.30 -0.06 6.22
C GLU A 12 5.91 0.61 6.29
N ILE A 13 5.06 0.08 7.17
CA ILE A 13 3.70 0.58 7.40
C ILE A 13 3.74 1.75 8.38
N CYS A 14 3.27 2.93 7.93
CA CYS A 14 2.98 4.04 8.83
C CYS A 14 1.54 3.96 9.39
N VAL A 15 1.23 4.78 10.41
CA VAL A 15 -0.08 4.79 11.07
C VAL A 15 -1.24 5.02 10.08
N TYR A 16 -1.05 5.91 9.10
CA TYR A 16 -2.07 6.21 8.08
C TYR A 16 -2.28 5.04 7.12
N ALA A 17 -1.18 4.42 6.67
CA ALA A 17 -1.25 3.23 5.81
C ALA A 17 -1.95 2.08 6.53
N LYS A 18 -1.67 1.87 7.83
CA LYS A 18 -2.36 0.88 8.65
C LYS A 18 -3.88 1.13 8.69
N LYS A 19 -4.30 2.35 9.03
CA LYS A 19 -5.74 2.70 9.06
C LYS A 19 -6.43 2.47 7.71
N LEU A 20 -5.76 2.76 6.60
CA LEU A 20 -6.29 2.51 5.26
C LEU A 20 -6.43 1.00 4.99
N LEU A 21 -5.38 0.23 5.27
CA LEU A 21 -5.37 -1.22 5.06
C LEU A 21 -6.42 -1.92 5.92
N ASP A 22 -6.52 -1.60 7.21
CA ASP A 22 -7.53 -2.16 8.12
C ASP A 22 -8.96 -1.91 7.58
N LYS A 23 -9.21 -0.70 7.05
CA LYS A 23 -10.51 -0.35 6.46
C LYS A 23 -10.78 -1.11 5.15
N LEU A 24 -9.76 -1.27 4.31
CA LEU A 24 -9.89 -2.03 3.06
C LEU A 24 -10.11 -3.51 3.32
N GLU A 25 -9.39 -4.11 4.26
CA GLU A 25 -9.58 -5.50 4.68
C GLU A 25 -11.01 -5.70 5.20
N TYR A 26 -11.50 -4.79 6.04
CA TYR A 26 -12.89 -4.82 6.50
C TYR A 26 -13.90 -4.73 5.34
N LEU A 27 -13.73 -3.79 4.42
CA LEU A 27 -14.65 -3.62 3.28
C LEU A 27 -14.60 -4.81 2.33
N ASN A 28 -13.43 -5.41 2.13
CA ASN A 28 -13.26 -6.61 1.31
C ASN A 28 -14.09 -7.80 1.82
N THR A 29 -14.37 -7.90 3.13
CA THR A 29 -15.27 -8.94 3.66
C THR A 29 -16.74 -8.75 3.27
N LYS A 30 -17.13 -7.55 2.82
CA LYS A 30 -18.53 -7.18 2.57
C LYS A 30 -18.89 -7.04 1.10
N VAL A 31 -17.90 -6.78 0.25
CA VAL A 31 -18.13 -6.56 -1.18
C VAL A 31 -17.99 -7.85 -1.97
N LYS A 32 -18.73 -7.97 -3.08
CA LYS A 32 -18.62 -9.13 -3.98
C LYS A 32 -17.29 -9.16 -4.74
N ASN A 33 -16.71 -7.98 -5.00
CA ASN A 33 -15.46 -7.82 -5.74
C ASN A 33 -14.43 -7.12 -4.83
N PRO A 34 -13.63 -7.88 -4.06
CA PRO A 34 -12.61 -7.33 -3.19
C PRO A 34 -11.44 -6.73 -4.00
N VAL A 35 -10.76 -5.76 -3.40
CA VAL A 35 -9.53 -5.17 -3.96
C VAL A 35 -8.32 -5.99 -3.52
N ASP A 36 -7.34 -6.14 -4.40
CA ASP A 36 -6.07 -6.78 -4.06
C ASP A 36 -5.26 -5.91 -3.09
N ILE A 37 -5.19 -6.37 -1.83
CA ILE A 37 -4.46 -5.70 -0.76
C ILE A 37 -2.94 -5.69 -1.01
N GLU A 38 -2.39 -6.67 -1.72
CA GLU A 38 -0.96 -6.71 -2.04
C GLU A 38 -0.60 -5.62 -3.05
N GLU A 39 -1.39 -5.45 -4.11
CA GLU A 39 -1.23 -4.34 -5.06
C GLU A 39 -1.42 -2.97 -4.38
N VAL A 40 -2.35 -2.86 -3.42
CA VAL A 40 -2.48 -1.62 -2.61
C VAL A 40 -1.22 -1.36 -1.78
N LYS A 41 -0.67 -2.37 -1.08
CA LYS A 41 0.57 -2.22 -0.30
C LYS A 41 1.75 -1.80 -1.20
N LYS A 42 1.85 -2.39 -2.39
CA LYS A 42 2.83 -2.04 -3.42
C LYS A 42 2.66 -0.61 -3.91
N GLY A 43 1.42 -0.17 -4.14
CA GLY A 43 1.10 1.22 -4.49
C GLY A 43 1.51 2.21 -3.40
N ILE A 44 1.21 1.91 -2.13
CA ILE A 44 1.63 2.73 -0.98
C ILE A 44 3.17 2.83 -0.91
N TYR A 45 3.87 1.71 -1.08
CA TYR A 45 5.34 1.69 -1.09
C TYR A 45 5.90 2.63 -2.15
N TYR A 46 5.45 2.52 -3.40
CA TYR A 46 5.98 3.33 -4.49
C TYR A 46 5.57 4.79 -4.39
N ALA A 47 4.36 5.07 -3.90
CA ALA A 47 3.94 6.44 -3.61
C ALA A 47 4.89 7.10 -2.60
N ARG A 48 5.23 6.41 -1.50
CA ARG A 48 6.19 6.92 -0.52
C ARG A 48 7.60 7.03 -1.11
N LYS A 49 8.05 6.01 -1.87
CA LYS A 49 9.40 5.97 -2.46
C LYS A 49 9.66 7.12 -3.44
N TYR A 50 8.69 7.42 -4.30
CA TYR A 50 8.90 8.39 -5.40
C TYR A 50 8.29 9.77 -5.13
N HIS A 51 7.25 9.86 -4.29
CA HIS A 51 6.56 11.12 -4.01
C HIS A 51 6.72 11.59 -2.56
N GLY A 52 7.36 10.80 -1.68
CA GLY A 52 7.52 11.16 -0.26
C GLY A 52 8.41 12.39 -0.02
N SER A 53 9.32 12.69 -0.95
CA SER A 53 10.21 13.86 -0.90
C SER A 53 9.72 15.03 -1.76
N GLN A 54 8.58 14.90 -2.45
CA GLN A 54 8.04 16.01 -3.22
C GLN A 54 7.38 17.03 -2.30
N MET A 55 7.67 18.31 -2.55
CA MET A 55 7.00 19.40 -1.86
C MET A 55 5.49 19.29 -2.11
N ARG A 56 4.72 19.42 -1.03
CA ARG A 56 3.26 19.42 -1.04
C ARG A 56 2.73 20.82 -0.89
#